data_AF-A0A218Z2T6-F1
#
_entry.id   AF-A0A218Z2T6-F1
#
_cell.length_a   1.000
_cell.length_b   1.000
_cell.length_c   1.000
_cell.angle_alpha   90.00
_cell.angle_beta   90.00
_cell.angle_gamma   90.00
#
_symmetry.space_group_name_H-M   'P 1'
#
loop_
_entity.id
_entity.type
_entity.pdbx_description
1 polymer ?
#
loop_
_entity_poly.entity_id
_entity_poly.type
_entity_poly.pdbx_seq_one_letter_code
_entity_poly.pdbx_strand_id
1 'polypeptide(L)'
;MSDPLSRFLAGALDFLQWLVSLPRQGYTNLTRNSVEMWDGMTPFKYIRLIAILGGYLFLRPYLQKWGERTQAKQHEKEFSSPGQQAVLSANELRDGGKGKGKGSGKSVKFQEEEGEEDKGDWGKKARKRQRDVEKKIAEREEERLMDKEDIDIMEHLVDYEEGKDGW
;
A
#
# COMPACT_ATOMS: atom_id res chain seq x y z
N MET A 1 56.78 -5.06 -37.60
CA MET A 1 55.43 -5.60 -37.30
C MET A 1 55.30 -5.59 -35.79
N SER A 2 54.49 -4.72 -35.20
CA SER A 2 54.27 -4.72 -33.75
C SER A 2 53.30 -5.84 -33.37
N ASP A 3 53.67 -6.66 -32.39
CA ASP A 3 52.92 -7.85 -31.99
C ASP A 3 51.52 -7.49 -31.48
N PRO A 4 50.50 -8.31 -31.77
CA PRO A 4 49.12 -8.05 -31.35
C PRO A 4 48.97 -7.94 -29.82
N LEU A 5 49.77 -8.68 -29.05
CA LEU A 5 49.83 -8.60 -27.59
C LEU A 5 50.35 -7.24 -27.10
N SER A 6 51.35 -6.67 -27.78
CA SER A 6 51.91 -5.36 -27.40
C SER A 6 50.88 -4.23 -27.56
N ARG A 7 50.03 -4.32 -28.59
CA ARG A 7 48.94 -3.37 -28.84
C ARG A 7 47.83 -3.48 -27.78
N PHE A 8 47.51 -4.69 -27.35
CA PHE A 8 46.53 -4.93 -26.29
C PHE A 8 47.03 -4.42 -24.94
N LEU A 9 48.29 -4.71 -24.58
CA LEU A 9 48.89 -4.24 -23.33
C LEU A 9 49.04 -2.71 -23.30
N ALA A 10 49.41 -2.09 -24.42
CA ALA A 10 49.44 -0.63 -24.55
C ALA A 10 48.04 -0.02 -24.35
N GLY A 11 47.02 -0.56 -25.03
CA GLY A 11 45.63 -0.12 -24.85
C GLY A 11 45.10 -0.32 -23.42
N ALA A 12 45.50 -1.40 -22.75
CA ALA A 12 45.15 -1.65 -21.35
C ALA A 12 45.83 -0.64 -20.41
N LEU A 13 47.10 -0.29 -20.66
CA LEU A 13 47.82 0.73 -19.90
C LEU A 13 47.19 2.12 -20.10
N ASP A 14 46.85 2.48 -21.34
CA ASP A 14 46.17 3.73 -21.68
C ASP A 14 44.78 3.80 -21.00
N PHE A 15 44.05 2.68 -20.96
CA PHE A 15 42.77 2.58 -20.27
C PHE A 15 42.90 2.74 -18.75
N LEU A 16 43.93 2.14 -18.14
CA LEU A 16 44.21 2.30 -16.71
C LEU A 16 44.61 3.74 -16.38
N GLN A 17 45.42 4.39 -17.23
CA GLN A 17 45.74 5.81 -17.09
C GLN A 17 44.49 6.69 -17.23
N TRP A 18 43.61 6.39 -18.19
CA TRP A 18 42.33 7.06 -18.34
C TRP A 18 41.46 6.91 -17.09
N LEU A 19 41.31 5.70 -16.55
CA LEU A 19 40.55 5.44 -15.32
C LEU A 19 41.09 6.24 -14.12
N VAL A 20 42.41 6.30 -13.95
CA VAL A 20 43.03 7.08 -12.86
C VAL A 20 42.87 8.58 -13.08
N SER A 21 42.67 9.04 -14.32
CA SER A 21 42.43 10.44 -14.63
C SER A 21 40.98 10.90 -14.35
N LEU A 22 40.01 9.99 -14.35
CA LEU A 22 38.58 10.31 -14.17
C LEU A 22 38.26 10.97 -12.81
N PRO A 23 38.75 10.49 -11.65
CA PRO A 23 38.47 11.13 -10.36
C PRO A 23 39.02 12.56 -10.30
N ARG A 24 40.21 12.79 -10.87
CA ARG A 24 40.83 14.12 -10.89
C ARG A 24 40.04 15.09 -11.77
N GLN A 25 39.63 14.65 -12.96
CA GLN A 25 38.79 15.45 -13.87
C GLN A 25 37.39 15.70 -13.29
N GLY A 26 36.78 14.66 -12.70
CA GLY A 26 35.51 14.76 -12.01
C GLY A 26 35.56 15.74 -10.85
N TYR A 27 36.63 15.69 -10.04
CA TYR A 27 36.84 16.61 -8.93
C TYR A 27 37.00 18.07 -9.40
N THR A 28 37.82 18.32 -10.42
CA THR A 28 37.99 19.69 -10.94
C THR A 28 36.72 20.24 -11.56
N ASN A 29 35.96 19.40 -12.27
CA ASN A 29 34.70 19.80 -12.89
C ASN A 29 33.60 20.04 -11.85
N LEU A 30 33.50 19.16 -10.84
CA LEU A 30 32.55 19.28 -9.75
C LEU A 30 32.85 20.50 -8.89
N THR A 31 34.11 20.72 -8.51
CA THR A 31 34.49 21.87 -7.68
C THR A 31 34.31 23.17 -8.44
N ARG A 32 34.71 23.26 -9.72
CA ARG A 32 34.46 24.45 -10.53
C ARG A 32 32.96 24.77 -10.63
N ASN A 33 32.15 23.81 -11.06
CA ASN A 33 30.72 24.05 -11.24
C ASN A 33 30.00 24.29 -9.90
N SER A 34 30.34 23.56 -8.84
CA SER A 34 29.69 23.73 -7.54
C SER A 34 30.09 25.06 -6.92
N VAL A 35 31.39 25.38 -6.86
CA VAL A 35 31.86 26.64 -6.25
C VAL A 35 31.34 27.84 -7.03
N GLU A 36 31.32 27.80 -8.36
CA GLU A 36 30.76 28.88 -9.19
C GLU A 36 29.25 29.09 -8.96
N MET A 37 28.50 28.01 -8.71
CA MET A 37 27.08 28.11 -8.32
C MET A 37 26.89 28.84 -6.99
N TRP A 38 27.79 28.68 -6.02
CA TRP A 38 27.71 29.34 -4.71
C TRP A 38 28.29 30.76 -4.73
N ASP A 39 29.38 31.00 -5.46
CA ASP A 39 30.05 32.30 -5.56
C ASP A 39 29.19 33.34 -6.31
N GLY A 40 28.42 32.89 -7.30
CA GLY A 40 27.46 33.72 -8.02
C GLY A 40 26.15 34.04 -7.26
N MET A 41 26.01 33.64 -6.00
CA MET A 41 24.77 33.82 -5.23
C MET A 41 24.68 35.18 -4.55
N THR A 42 23.96 36.10 -5.19
CA THR A 42 23.52 37.36 -4.57
C THR A 42 22.40 37.12 -3.53
N PRO A 43 22.24 37.99 -2.51
CA PRO A 43 21.16 37.89 -1.52
C PRO A 43 19.75 37.74 -2.13
N PHE A 44 19.48 38.42 -3.25
CA PHE A 44 18.21 38.30 -3.98
C PHE A 44 17.94 36.88 -4.50
N LYS A 45 18.97 36.15 -4.92
CA LYS A 45 18.84 34.75 -5.39
C LYS A 45 18.51 33.81 -4.24
N TYR A 46 19.10 34.02 -3.05
CA TYR A 46 18.73 33.28 -1.84
C TYR A 46 17.27 33.50 -1.45
N ILE A 47 16.82 34.76 -1.43
CA ILE A 47 15.42 35.09 -1.11
C ILE A 47 14.48 34.42 -2.11
N ARG A 48 14.78 34.47 -3.42
CA ARG A 48 13.99 33.78 -4.45
C ARG A 48 13.96 32.26 -4.24
N LEU A 49 15.09 31.65 -3.90
CA LEU A 49 15.17 30.21 -3.63
C LEU A 49 14.30 29.81 -2.43
N ILE A 50 14.42 30.55 -1.33
CA ILE A 50 13.61 30.34 -0.12
C ILE A 50 12.13 30.59 -0.42
N ALA A 51 11.78 31.60 -1.21
CA ALA A 51 10.39 31.87 -1.59
C ALA A 51 9.78 30.74 -2.43
N ILE A 52 10.55 30.15 -3.35
CA ILE A 52 10.08 29.00 -4.15
C ILE A 52 9.94 27.75 -3.28
N LEU A 53 10.96 27.43 -2.47
CA LEU A 53 10.94 26.27 -1.58
C LEU A 53 9.84 26.38 -0.51
N GLY A 54 9.81 27.51 0.19
CA GLY A 54 8.80 27.83 1.19
C GLY A 54 7.40 27.90 0.58
N GLY A 55 7.26 28.53 -0.59
CA GLY A 55 6.03 28.55 -1.36
C GLY A 55 5.54 27.16 -1.74
N TYR A 56 6.42 26.28 -2.22
CA TYR A 56 6.08 24.89 -2.55
C TYR A 56 5.66 24.08 -1.31
N LEU A 57 6.43 24.18 -0.22
CA LEU A 57 6.10 23.51 1.04
C LEU A 57 4.75 23.97 1.58
N PHE A 58 4.45 25.27 1.46
CA PHE A 58 3.17 25.83 1.87
C PHE A 58 2.04 25.42 0.92
N LEU A 59 2.28 25.40 -0.40
CA LEU A 59 1.26 25.10 -1.41
C LEU A 59 0.88 23.62 -1.45
N ARG A 60 1.83 22.71 -1.19
CA ARG A 60 1.63 21.25 -1.22
C ARG A 60 0.42 20.75 -0.43
N PRO A 61 0.22 21.08 0.86
CA PRO A 61 -0.95 20.59 1.60
C PRO A 61 -2.27 21.08 1.02
N TYR A 62 -2.33 22.26 0.40
CA TYR A 62 -3.55 22.78 -0.21
C TYR A 62 -3.84 22.10 -1.55
N LEU A 63 -2.82 21.86 -2.37
CA LEU A 63 -2.93 21.07 -3.60
C LEU A 63 -3.47 19.66 -3.31
N GLN A 64 -2.97 19.02 -2.25
CA GLN A 64 -3.44 17.70 -1.84
C GLN A 64 -4.93 17.72 -1.45
N LYS A 65 -5.35 18.68 -0.60
CA LYS A 65 -6.77 18.85 -0.22
C LYS A 65 -7.69 19.10 -1.41
N TRP A 66 -7.21 19.78 -2.44
CA TRP A 66 -7.99 20.01 -3.66
C TRP A 66 -8.10 18.75 -4.52
N GLY A 67 -7.04 17.95 -4.60
CA GLY A 67 -7.07 16.64 -5.24
C GLY A 67 -8.06 15.69 -4.57
N GLU A 68 -7.99 15.56 -3.24
CA GLU A 68 -8.90 14.73 -2.44
C GLU A 68 -10.37 15.11 -2.67
N ARG A 69 -10.70 16.41 -2.64
CA ARG A 69 -12.07 16.89 -2.91
C ARG A 69 -12.54 16.59 -4.33
N THR A 70 -11.65 16.58 -5.31
CA THR A 70 -12.01 16.29 -6.69
C THR A 70 -12.24 14.79 -6.87
N GLN A 71 -11.42 13.96 -6.24
CA GLN A 71 -11.59 12.50 -6.22
C GLN A 71 -12.88 12.11 -5.50
N ALA A 72 -13.18 12.68 -4.33
CA ALA A 72 -14.42 12.43 -3.60
C ALA A 72 -15.66 12.76 -4.45
N LYS A 73 -15.67 13.91 -5.14
CA LYS A 73 -16.76 14.29 -6.04
C LYS A 73 -16.92 13.39 -7.27
N GLN A 74 -15.83 12.79 -7.76
CA GLN A 74 -15.89 11.81 -8.85
C GLN A 74 -16.44 10.48 -8.33
N HIS A 75 -15.94 10.03 -7.18
CA HIS A 75 -16.43 8.84 -6.49
C HIS A 75 -17.94 8.95 -6.24
N GLU A 76 -18.42 10.03 -5.61
CA GLU A 76 -19.85 10.27 -5.37
C GLU A 76 -20.71 10.23 -6.64
N LYS A 77 -20.21 10.72 -7.78
CA LYS A 77 -20.91 10.67 -9.07
C LYS A 77 -20.97 9.26 -9.64
N GLU A 78 -19.94 8.45 -9.44
CA GLU A 78 -19.93 7.04 -9.82
C GLU A 78 -20.93 6.22 -8.97
N PHE A 79 -21.03 6.50 -7.66
CA PHE A 79 -22.04 5.86 -6.79
C PHE A 79 -23.47 6.35 -7.00
N SER A 80 -23.65 7.62 -7.40
CA SER A 80 -24.98 8.21 -7.62
C SER A 80 -25.58 7.88 -8.99
N SER A 81 -24.80 7.31 -9.91
CA SER A 81 -25.31 6.81 -11.19
C SER A 81 -25.96 5.44 -10.98
N PRO A 82 -27.30 5.31 -11.11
CA PRO A 82 -28.00 4.06 -10.89
C PRO A 82 -27.76 3.12 -12.07
N GLY A 83 -26.64 2.38 -12.04
CA GLY A 83 -26.33 1.40 -13.10
C GLY A 83 -24.90 0.90 -13.16
N GLN A 84 -23.95 1.54 -12.48
CA GLN A 84 -22.55 1.10 -12.44
C GLN A 84 -22.02 1.08 -11.01
N GLN A 85 -22.64 0.27 -10.15
CA GLN A 85 -21.87 -0.33 -9.07
C GLN A 85 -20.88 -1.28 -9.72
N ALA A 86 -19.72 -0.75 -10.12
CA ALA A 86 -18.59 -1.58 -10.50
C ALA A 86 -18.20 -2.36 -9.24
N VAL A 87 -18.64 -3.62 -9.19
CA VAL A 87 -18.21 -4.60 -8.20
C VAL A 87 -16.73 -4.87 -8.46
N LEU A 88 -15.87 -3.93 -8.09
CA LEU A 88 -14.44 -4.15 -8.04
C LEU A 88 -14.22 -5.12 -6.90
N SER A 89 -14.01 -6.39 -7.23
CA SER A 89 -13.73 -7.39 -6.22
C SER A 89 -12.35 -7.09 -5.61
N ALA A 90 -12.18 -7.31 -4.31
CA ALA A 90 -10.90 -7.04 -3.63
C ALA A 90 -9.69 -7.76 -4.27
N ASN A 91 -9.94 -8.82 -5.05
CA ASN A 91 -8.91 -9.51 -5.83
C ASN A 91 -8.44 -8.72 -7.06
N GLU A 92 -9.30 -7.93 -7.71
CA GLU A 92 -8.94 -7.15 -8.92
C GLU A 92 -8.01 -5.97 -8.60
N LEU A 93 -8.12 -5.42 -7.38
CA LEU A 93 -7.23 -4.36 -6.89
C LEU A 93 -5.85 -4.89 -6.48
N ARG A 94 -5.75 -6.17 -6.14
CA ARG A 94 -4.49 -6.82 -5.72
C ARG A 94 -3.63 -7.25 -6.91
N ASP A 95 -4.26 -7.58 -8.04
CA ASP A 95 -3.59 -8.15 -9.21
C ASP A 95 -3.36 -7.16 -10.37
N GLY A 96 -3.60 -5.86 -10.14
CA GLY A 96 -3.34 -4.84 -11.16
C GLY A 96 -4.22 -5.01 -12.40
N GLY A 97 -5.54 -5.02 -12.22
CA GLY A 97 -6.49 -4.64 -13.27
C GLY A 97 -6.44 -5.43 -14.58
N LYS A 98 -6.28 -6.75 -14.53
CA LYS A 98 -6.53 -7.63 -15.70
C LYS A 98 -7.28 -8.89 -15.31
N GLY A 99 -8.60 -8.92 -15.55
CA GLY A 99 -9.31 -10.20 -15.67
C GLY A 99 -10.79 -10.17 -15.32
N LYS A 100 -11.65 -10.17 -16.36
CA LYS A 100 -13.08 -10.50 -16.28
C LYS A 100 -13.31 -11.82 -15.53
N GLY A 101 -14.25 -11.88 -14.59
CA GLY A 101 -14.66 -13.16 -13.99
C GLY A 101 -15.91 -13.09 -13.12
N LYS A 102 -17.05 -13.41 -13.73
CA LYS A 102 -18.38 -13.61 -13.14
C LYS A 102 -18.35 -14.62 -11.98
N GLY A 103 -18.82 -14.26 -10.79
CA GLY A 103 -18.95 -15.20 -9.66
C GLY A 103 -19.72 -14.61 -8.48
N SER A 104 -20.91 -15.15 -8.23
CA SER A 104 -21.83 -14.81 -7.15
C SER A 104 -21.21 -15.06 -5.76
N GLY A 105 -21.22 -14.05 -4.90
CA GLY A 105 -20.90 -14.18 -3.48
C GLY A 105 -21.70 -13.17 -2.67
N LYS A 106 -22.60 -13.66 -1.82
CA LYS A 106 -23.52 -12.91 -0.94
C LYS A 106 -22.74 -11.88 -0.11
N SER A 107 -22.94 -10.59 -0.39
CA SER A 107 -22.24 -9.50 0.29
C SER A 107 -22.87 -9.20 1.65
N VAL A 108 -22.08 -9.32 2.72
CA VAL A 108 -22.40 -8.77 4.04
C VAL A 108 -22.25 -7.25 3.97
N LYS A 109 -23.34 -6.53 4.18
CA LYS A 109 -23.40 -5.06 4.15
C LYS A 109 -22.78 -4.53 5.45
N PHE A 110 -21.53 -4.06 5.40
CA PHE A 110 -20.94 -3.33 6.52
C PHE A 110 -21.34 -1.85 6.37
N GLN A 111 -22.14 -1.37 7.30
CA GLN A 111 -22.58 0.01 7.39
C GLN A 111 -21.38 0.86 7.84
N GLU A 112 -20.86 1.69 6.94
CA GLU A 112 -19.79 2.64 7.24
C GLU A 112 -20.42 3.91 7.83
N GLU A 113 -20.26 4.10 9.15
CA GLU A 113 -20.51 5.38 9.80
C GLU A 113 -19.45 6.39 9.35
N GLU A 114 -19.92 7.50 8.79
CA GLU A 114 -19.13 8.71 8.51
C GLU A 114 -18.49 9.23 9.80
N GLY A 115 -17.17 9.42 9.76
CA GLY A 115 -16.42 10.06 10.84
C GLY A 115 -15.01 10.40 10.38
N GLU A 116 -14.75 11.71 10.32
CA GLU A 116 -13.48 12.43 10.15
C GLU A 116 -12.18 11.59 10.13
N GLU A 117 -11.41 11.74 9.06
CA GLU A 117 -10.07 11.16 8.92
C GLU A 117 -9.06 11.78 9.90
N ASP A 118 -9.07 11.28 11.14
CA ASP A 118 -8.02 11.54 12.11
C ASP A 118 -6.78 10.71 11.74
N LYS A 119 -5.73 11.40 11.27
CA LYS A 119 -4.46 10.83 10.76
C LYS A 119 -3.65 10.02 11.79
N GLY A 120 -4.17 9.81 13.01
CA GLY A 120 -3.59 8.98 14.05
C GLY A 120 -4.22 7.60 14.25
N ASP A 121 -5.33 7.26 13.58
CA ASP A 121 -6.20 6.16 14.04
C ASP A 121 -5.98 4.78 13.37
N TRP A 122 -4.94 4.65 12.54
CA TRP A 122 -4.63 3.37 11.88
C TRP A 122 -4.39 2.23 12.88
N GLY A 123 -3.81 2.53 14.05
CA GLY A 123 -3.56 1.57 15.11
C GLY A 123 -4.83 1.12 15.86
N LYS A 124 -5.80 2.02 16.08
CA LYS A 124 -7.05 1.66 16.76
C LYS A 124 -7.95 0.84 15.84
N LYS A 125 -8.05 1.20 14.56
CA LYS A 125 -8.82 0.45 13.55
C LYS A 125 -8.21 -0.94 13.30
N ALA A 126 -6.88 -1.07 13.30
CA ALA A 126 -6.20 -2.37 13.22
C ALA A 126 -6.48 -3.27 14.44
N ARG A 127 -6.41 -2.71 15.66
CA ARG A 127 -6.74 -3.43 16.91
C ARG A 127 -8.21 -3.84 16.99
N LYS A 128 -9.11 -3.05 16.42
CA LYS A 128 -10.55 -3.40 16.33
C LYS A 128 -10.76 -4.60 15.40
N ARG A 129 -10.12 -4.59 14.22
CA ARG A 129 -10.17 -5.72 13.27
C ARG A 129 -9.59 -7.01 13.83
N GLN A 130 -8.50 -6.95 14.58
CA GLN A 130 -7.93 -8.13 15.25
C GLN A 130 -8.91 -8.73 16.25
N ARG A 131 -9.54 -7.90 17.10
CA ARG A 131 -10.55 -8.34 18.06
C ARG A 131 -11.81 -8.92 17.39
N ASP A 132 -12.24 -8.35 16.27
CA ASP A 132 -13.40 -8.88 15.53
C ASP A 132 -13.10 -10.24 14.88
N VAL A 133 -11.84 -10.51 14.50
CA VAL A 133 -11.41 -11.82 14.01
C VAL A 133 -11.37 -12.84 15.15
N GLU A 134 -10.80 -12.49 16.30
CA GLU A 134 -10.77 -13.35 17.49
C GLU A 134 -12.18 -13.73 17.95
N LYS A 135 -13.12 -12.77 17.98
CA LYS A 135 -14.51 -13.03 18.32
C LYS A 135 -15.18 -14.02 17.37
N LYS A 136 -14.96 -13.88 16.06
CA LYS A 136 -15.52 -14.79 15.05
C LYS A 136 -14.91 -16.20 15.11
N ILE A 137 -13.65 -16.31 15.54
CA ILE A 137 -13.02 -17.61 15.76
C ILE A 137 -13.64 -18.28 17.00
N ALA A 138 -13.79 -17.54 18.10
CA ALA A 138 -14.41 -18.04 19.33
C ALA A 138 -15.88 -18.46 19.11
N GLU A 139 -16.69 -17.63 18.45
CA GLU A 139 -18.09 -17.94 18.12
C GLU A 139 -18.22 -19.21 17.26
N ARG A 140 -17.30 -19.40 16.30
CA ARG A 140 -17.27 -20.61 15.47
C ARG A 140 -16.81 -21.86 16.24
N GLU A 141 -15.97 -21.69 17.25
CA GLU A 141 -15.58 -22.78 18.13
C GLU A 141 -16.71 -23.16 19.10
N GLU A 142 -17.43 -22.18 19.64
CA GLU A 142 -18.63 -22.40 20.45
C GLU A 142 -19.73 -23.11 19.64
N GLU A 143 -20.00 -22.67 18.41
CA GLU A 143 -20.96 -23.34 17.51
C GLU A 143 -20.57 -24.81 17.25
N ARG A 144 -19.27 -25.08 17.06
CA ARG A 144 -18.74 -26.45 16.90
C ARG A 144 -18.79 -27.30 18.17
N LEU A 145 -18.84 -26.69 19.35
CA LEU A 145 -18.98 -27.39 20.63
C LEU A 145 -20.46 -27.69 20.89
N MET A 146 -21.35 -26.73 20.63
CA MET A 146 -22.81 -26.92 20.71
C MET A 146 -23.28 -28.05 19.78
N ASP A 147 -22.78 -28.08 18.54
CA ASP A 147 -23.08 -29.15 17.58
C ASP A 147 -22.65 -30.54 18.08
N LYS A 148 -21.62 -30.63 18.93
CA LYS A 148 -21.15 -31.91 19.50
C LYS A 148 -21.90 -32.29 20.77
N GLU A 149 -22.18 -31.32 21.64
CA GLU A 149 -22.97 -31.54 22.86
C GLU A 149 -24.39 -32.01 22.53
N ASP A 150 -25.02 -31.48 21.47
CA ASP A 150 -26.34 -31.92 21.01
C ASP A 150 -26.31 -33.38 20.49
N ILE A 151 -25.21 -33.80 19.86
CA ILE A 151 -25.03 -35.20 19.41
C ILE A 151 -24.88 -36.14 20.61
N ASP A 152 -24.11 -35.75 21.63
CA ASP A 152 -23.91 -36.56 22.83
C ASP A 152 -25.21 -36.68 23.67
N ILE A 153 -26.07 -35.65 23.67
CA ILE A 153 -27.40 -35.70 24.30
C ILE A 153 -28.36 -36.62 23.53
N MET A 154 -28.33 -36.58 22.20
CA MET A 154 -29.14 -37.47 21.35
C MET A 154 -28.72 -38.93 21.47
N GLU A 155 -27.43 -39.23 21.65
CA GLU A 155 -26.93 -40.58 21.90
C GLU A 155 -27.37 -41.13 23.27
N HIS A 156 -27.61 -40.26 24.27
CA HIS A 156 -28.00 -40.65 25.62
C HIS A 156 -29.52 -40.72 25.85
N LEU A 157 -30.35 -40.30 24.89
CA LEU A 157 -31.80 -40.55 24.91
C LEU A 157 -32.07 -41.99 24.46
N VAL A 158 -32.01 -42.92 25.42
CA VAL A 158 -32.51 -44.28 25.25
C VAL A 158 -34.01 -44.20 24.95
N ASP A 159 -34.41 -44.64 23.77
CA ASP A 159 -35.81 -44.73 23.36
C ASP A 159 -36.59 -45.56 24.38
N TYR A 160 -37.47 -44.91 25.15
CA TYR A 160 -38.38 -45.60 26.05
C TYR A 160 -39.51 -46.20 25.21
N GLU A 161 -39.39 -47.48 24.86
CA GLU A 161 -40.52 -48.24 24.29
C GLU A 161 -41.52 -48.56 25.40
N GLU A 162 -42.67 -47.88 25.38
CA GLU A 162 -43.78 -48.14 26.30
C GLU A 162 -44.27 -49.60 26.13
N GLY A 163 -43.88 -50.48 27.07
CA GLY A 163 -44.34 -51.87 27.13
C GLY A 163 -43.29 -52.95 27.40
N LYS A 164 -41.99 -52.64 27.54
CA LYS A 164 -40.94 -53.65 27.79
C LYS A 164 -40.29 -53.63 29.18
N ASP A 165 -40.14 -52.45 29.79
CA ASP A 165 -39.50 -52.31 31.10
C ASP A 165 -40.52 -51.77 32.11
N GLY A 166 -41.14 -52.68 32.88
CA GLY A 166 -42.22 -52.36 33.82
C GLY A 166 -41.79 -51.43 34.95
N TRP A 167 -42.63 -50.43 35.26
CA TRP A 167 -43.72 -50.49 36.25
C TRP A 167 -44.84 -49.53 35.84
#